data_AF-A0A645DNC9-F1
#
_entry.id   AF-A0A645DNC9-F1
#
_cell.length_a   1.000
_cell.length_b   1.000
_cell.length_c   1.000
_cell.angle_alpha   90.00
_cell.angle_beta   90.00
_cell.angle_gamma   90.00
#
_symmetry.space_group_name_H-M   'P 1'
#
loop_
_entity.id
_entity.type
_entity.pdbx_description
1 polymer ?
#
loop_
_entity_poly.entity_id
_entity_poly.type
_entity_poly.pdbx_seq_one_letter_code
_entity_poly.pdbx_strand_id
1 'polypeptide(L)' 'MNNQANAIKPVTKISIPATLLAIKVGETVRIPSRTIRAGSIRAAASRLEQAKRARFIVTEQGLVNETQVTRLK' A
#
# COMPACT_ATOMS: atom_id res chain seq x y z
N MET A 1 7.05 30.44 33.43
CA MET A 1 6.31 29.29 32.85
C MET A 1 6.76 29.15 31.39
N ASN A 2 7.56 28.14 31.07
CA ASN A 2 8.08 27.93 29.70
C ASN A 2 7.24 26.88 28.99
N ASN A 3 6.23 27.31 28.23
CA ASN A 3 5.50 26.44 27.31
C ASN A 3 6.24 26.39 25.98
N GLN A 4 7.32 25.62 25.89
CA GLN A 4 7.86 25.23 24.60
C GLN A 4 6.94 24.14 24.02
N ALA A 5 6.06 24.55 23.11
CA ALA A 5 5.32 23.61 22.28
C ALA A 5 6.33 22.86 21.40
N ASN A 6 6.60 21.60 21.74
CA ASN A 6 7.39 20.71 20.90
C ASN A 6 6.70 20.60 19.54
N ALA A 7 7.25 21.26 18.52
CA ALA A 7 6.76 21.16 17.15
C ALA A 7 6.96 19.72 16.66
N ILE A 8 5.88 18.96 16.63
CA ILE A 8 5.87 17.57 16.14
C ILE A 8 6.13 17.63 14.63
N LYS A 9 7.22 17.02 14.16
CA LYS A 9 7.48 16.90 12.72
C LYS A 9 6.38 16.02 12.09
N PRO A 10 5.73 16.43 11.00
CA PRO A 10 4.77 15.59 10.31
C PRO A 10 5.48 14.34 9.80
N VAL A 11 5.05 13.16 10.26
CA VAL A 11 5.48 11.89 9.68
C VAL A 11 4.73 11.73 8.36
N THR A 12 5.41 11.95 7.24
CA THR A 12 4.86 11.68 5.90
C THR A 12 4.78 10.18 5.67
N LYS A 13 3.71 9.55 6.17
CA LYS A 13 3.49 8.11 6.04
C LYS A 13 2.81 7.80 4.70
N ILE A 14 3.36 6.86 3.94
CA ILE A 14 2.73 6.36 2.71
C ILE A 14 1.40 5.68 3.07
N SER A 15 0.31 6.16 2.47
CA SER A 15 -1.01 5.51 2.59
C SER A 15 -1.13 4.36 1.61
N ILE A 16 -0.92 3.13 2.09
CA ILE A 16 -0.97 1.90 1.28
C ILE A 16 -2.31 1.77 0.52
N PRO A 17 -3.50 1.97 1.13
CA PRO A 17 -4.75 1.87 0.40
C PRO A 17 -4.87 2.91 -0.73
N ALA A 18 -4.39 4.14 -0.50
CA ALA A 18 -4.39 5.17 -1.53
C ALA A 18 -3.44 4.81 -2.68
N THR A 19 -2.26 4.27 -2.36
CA THR A 19 -1.32 3.76 -3.37
C THR A 19 -1.94 2.65 -4.22
N LEU A 20 -2.65 1.70 -3.61
CA LEU A 20 -3.33 0.62 -4.35
C LEU A 20 -4.47 1.14 -5.23
N LEU A 21 -5.24 2.13 -4.77
CA LEU A 21 -6.33 2.73 -5.54
C LEU A 21 -5.83 3.62 -6.70
N ALA A 22 -4.60 4.11 -6.63
CA ALA A 22 -3.98 4.86 -7.72
C ALA A 22 -3.57 3.98 -8.91
N ILE A 23 -3.44 2.66 -8.71
CA ILE A 23 -3.21 1.68 -9.79
C ILE A 23 -4.45 1.64 -10.69
N LYS A 24 -4.29 1.72 -12.01
CA LYS A 24 -5.42 1.65 -12.95
C LYS A 24 -5.99 0.24 -12.99
N VAL A 25 -7.28 0.13 -13.33
CA VAL A 25 -7.92 -1.18 -13.51
C VAL A 25 -7.28 -1.88 -14.71
N GLY A 26 -6.92 -3.16 -14.55
CA GLY A 26 -6.20 -3.96 -15.54
C GLY A 26 -4.67 -3.77 -15.51
N GLU A 27 -4.17 -2.82 -14.73
CA GLU A 27 -2.73 -2.56 -14.62
C GLU A 27 -2.07 -3.47 -13.58
N THR A 28 -0.84 -3.88 -13.89
CA THR A 28 0.05 -4.63 -13.00
C THR A 28 1.24 -3.76 -12.64
N VAL A 29 1.49 -3.60 -11.34
CA VAL A 29 2.59 -2.81 -10.79
C VAL A 29 3.43 -3.69 -9.86
N ARG A 30 4.74 -3.50 -9.89
CA ARG A 30 5.67 -4.10 -8.92
C ARG A 30 6.00 -3.08 -7.84
N ILE A 31 5.78 -3.46 -6.58
CA ILE A 31 6.06 -2.64 -5.42
C ILE A 31 7.27 -3.23 -4.69
N PRO A 32 8.38 -2.49 -4.59
CA PRO A 32 9.55 -2.95 -3.83
C PRO A 32 9.23 -3.11 -2.34
N SER A 33 9.67 -4.23 -1.75
CA SER A 33 9.48 -4.55 -0.33
C SER A 33 10.14 -3.55 0.62
N ARG A 34 11.17 -2.83 0.14
CA ARG A 34 11.80 -1.70 0.85
C ARG A 34 10.87 -0.50 1.02
N THR A 35 9.90 -0.35 0.13
CA THR A 35 8.93 0.75 0.14
C THR A 35 7.71 0.37 0.95
N ILE A 36 7.10 -0.79 0.64
CA ILE A 36 5.94 -1.32 1.35
C ILE A 36 6.12 -2.83 1.50
N ARG A 37 6.02 -3.34 2.74
CA ARG A 37 6.09 -4.78 3.00
C ARG A 37 4.88 -5.50 2.37
N ALA A 38 5.12 -6.66 1.78
CA ALA A 38 4.11 -7.46 1.12
C ALA A 38 2.90 -7.81 2.01
N GLY A 39 3.13 -8.14 3.28
CA GLY A 39 2.05 -8.41 4.24
C GLY A 39 1.12 -7.19 4.43
N SER A 40 1.66 -5.97 4.40
CA SER A 40 0.88 -4.75 4.48
C SER A 40 0.08 -4.48 3.20
N ILE A 41 0.64 -4.82 2.03
CA ILE A 41 -0.06 -4.80 0.74
C ILE A 41 -1.25 -5.77 0.76
N ARG A 42 -1.03 -7.04 1.15
CA ARG A 42 -2.08 -8.06 1.27
C ARG A 42 -3.19 -7.63 2.22
N ALA A 43 -2.83 -7.11 3.39
CA ALA A 43 -3.81 -6.64 4.36
C ALA A 43 -4.62 -5.43 3.85
N ALA A 44 -4.00 -4.50 3.11
CA ALA A 44 -4.70 -3.36 2.52
C ALA A 44 -5.62 -3.80 1.37
N ALA A 45 -5.15 -4.69 0.49
CA ALA A 45 -5.94 -5.26 -0.61
C ALA A 45 -7.19 -5.99 -0.07
N SER A 46 -7.03 -6.83 0.94
CA SER A 46 -8.14 -7.55 1.58
C SER A 46 -9.18 -6.59 2.18
N ARG A 47 -8.75 -5.52 2.86
CA ARG A 47 -9.66 -4.49 3.40
C ARG A 47 -10.44 -3.76 2.28
N LEU A 48 -9.77 -3.45 1.18
CA LEU A 48 -10.40 -2.78 0.03
C LEU A 48 -11.43 -3.68 -0.67
N GLU A 49 -11.15 -4.99 -0.75
CA GLU A 49 -12.06 -6.00 -1.29
C GLU A 49 -13.29 -6.19 -0.37
N GLN A 50 -13.09 -6.29 0.95
CA GLN A 50 -14.17 -6.36 1.93
C GLN A 50 -15.08 -5.12 1.88
N ALA A 51 -14.49 -3.94 1.69
CA ALA A 51 -15.22 -2.69 1.51
C ALA A 51 -15.86 -2.54 0.11
N LYS A 52 -15.73 -3.55 -0.77
CA LYS A 52 -16.23 -3.54 -2.16
C LYS A 52 -15.72 -2.36 -3.00
N ARG A 53 -14.56 -1.80 -2.65
CA ARG A 53 -14.00 -0.60 -3.32
C ARG A 53 -13.11 -0.93 -4.52
N ALA A 54 -12.37 -2.03 -4.44
CA ALA A 54 -11.47 -2.49 -5.48
C ALA A 54 -11.10 -3.96 -5.25
N ARG A 55 -10.63 -4.64 -6.29
CA ARG A 55 -10.16 -6.03 -6.20
C ARG A 55 -8.76 -6.17 -6.76
N PHE A 56 -7.91 -6.92 -6.08
CA PHE A 56 -6.49 -7.05 -6.43
C PHE A 56 -6.03 -8.52 -6.43
N ILE A 57 -5.10 -8.83 -7.32
CA ILE A 57 -4.24 -10.02 -7.22
C ILE A 57 -2.89 -9.57 -6.68
N VAL A 58 -2.42 -10.19 -5.61
CA VAL A 58 -1.14 -9.89 -4.98
C VAL A 58 -0.28 -11.15 -4.99
N THR A 59 0.91 -11.09 -5.58
CA THR A 59 1.85 -12.22 -5.62
C THR A 59 3.28 -11.78 -5.31
N GLU A 60 3.95 -12.63 -4.53
CA GLU A 60 5.38 -12.54 -4.20
C GLU A 60 6.16 -13.67 -4.93
N GLN A 61 5.45 -14.58 -5.61
CA GLN A 61 6.02 -15.80 -6.16
C GLN A 61 6.96 -15.49 -7.33
N GLY A 62 8.20 -15.98 -7.24
CA GLY A 62 9.23 -15.77 -8.25
C GLY A 62 9.84 -14.36 -8.25
N LEU A 63 9.50 -13.51 -7.27
CA LEU A 63 10.03 -12.15 -7.15
C LEU A 63 10.90 -12.03 -5.89
N VAL A 64 12.11 -11.51 -6.06
CA VAL A 64 13.03 -11.23 -4.96
C VAL A 64 12.84 -9.78 -4.54
N ASN A 65 12.45 -9.54 -3.28
CA ASN A 65 12.27 -8.21 -2.68
C ASN A 65 11.21 -7.32 -3.34
N GLU A 66 10.27 -7.90 -4.08
CA GLU A 66 9.18 -7.16 -4.72
C GLU A 66 7.86 -7.91 -4.57
N THR A 67 6.76 -7.16 -4.61
CA THR A 67 5.41 -7.70 -4.66
C THR A 67 4.73 -7.20 -5.92
N GLN A 68 4.25 -8.12 -6.75
CA GLN A 68 3.45 -7.76 -7.91
C GLN A 68 1.98 -7.65 -7.51
N VAL A 69 1.37 -6.54 -7.89
CA VAL A 69 -0.03 -6.21 -7.61
C VAL A 69 -0.71 -5.94 -8.93
N THR A 70 -1.82 -6.64 -9.20
CA THR A 70 -2.67 -6.39 -10.37
C THR A 70 -4.05 -5.96 -9.90
N ARG A 71 -4.57 -4.85 -10.41
CA ARG A 71 -5.92 -4.42 -10.08
C ARG A 71 -6.92 -4.99 -11.07
N LEU A 72 -7.96 -5.66 -10.56
CA LEU A 72 -9.00 -6.29 -11.37
C LEU A 72 -10.25 -5.42 -11.52
N LYS A 73 -10.58 -4.63 -10.49
CA LYS A 73 -11.75 -3.74 -10.43
C LYS A 73 -11.45 -2.55 -9.52
#